data_AF-A0A6I7X625-F1
#
_entry.id   AF-A0A6I7X625-F1
#
_cell.length_a   1.000
_cell.length_b   1.000
_cell.length_c   1.000
_cell.angle_alpha   90.00
_cell.angle_beta   90.00
_cell.angle_gamma   90.00
#
_symmetry.space_group_name_H-M   'P 1'
#
loop_
_entity.id
_entity.type
_entity.pdbx_description
1 polymer ?
#
loop_
_entity_poly.entity_id
_entity_poly.type
_entity_poly.pdbx_seq_one_letter_code
_entity_poly.pdbx_strand_id
1 'polypeptide(L)'
;MRLIACGTGMPTVRPKQAASCWLLELGNGDKFIFDVGTGSSERIAAMQIPYNYLDKVFLSHLHTDHFGDLDALFVGGALAGRQKPLRVWGPSGDTPERGTKYALEHLRKALTWDLDGRAGITDPRV
;
A
#
# COMPACT_ATOMS: atom_id res chain seq x y z
N MET A 1 -4.06 -11.75 -18.57
CA MET A 1 -3.29 -11.27 -17.40
C MET A 1 -2.55 -10.02 -17.84
N ARG A 2 -2.53 -8.97 -17.01
CA ARG A 2 -1.79 -7.73 -17.25
C ARG A 2 -0.95 -7.41 -16.01
N LEU A 3 0.34 -7.14 -16.21
CA LEU A 3 1.26 -6.71 -15.15
C LEU A 3 1.74 -5.30 -15.48
N ILE A 4 1.63 -4.38 -14.53
CA ILE A 4 1.95 -2.97 -14.69
C ILE A 4 3.01 -2.60 -13.67
N ALA A 5 4.13 -2.07 -14.14
CA ALA A 5 5.15 -1.49 -13.27
C ALA A 5 4.69 -0.10 -12.83
N CYS A 6 4.22 0.02 -11.58
CA CYS A 6 3.87 1.29 -10.95
C CYS A 6 5.09 1.98 -10.34
N GLY A 7 6.20 1.26 -10.21
CA GLY A 7 7.52 1.83 -9.98
C GLY A 7 8.62 0.79 -10.09
N THR A 8 9.81 1.26 -10.46
CA THR A 8 10.99 0.44 -10.79
C THR A 8 12.28 1.07 -10.24
N GLY A 9 12.13 1.99 -9.28
CA GLY A 9 13.17 2.85 -8.74
C GLY A 9 13.92 2.24 -7.57
N MET A 10 14.54 3.12 -6.80
CA MET A 10 15.38 2.84 -5.63
C MET A 10 14.90 3.74 -4.48
N PRO A 11 15.43 3.60 -3.26
CA PRO A 11 15.16 4.56 -2.17
C PRO A 11 15.59 5.99 -2.53
N THR A 12 16.57 6.14 -3.44
CA THR A 12 16.94 7.42 -4.00
C THR A 12 15.86 7.92 -4.96
N VAL A 13 15.06 8.87 -4.47
CA VAL A 13 13.88 9.39 -5.16
C VAL A 13 14.23 10.01 -6.51
N ARG A 14 13.49 9.64 -7.55
CA ARG A 14 13.57 10.23 -8.89
C ARG A 14 12.17 10.56 -9.40
N PRO A 15 11.91 11.80 -9.90
CA PRO A 15 10.57 12.23 -10.30
C PRO A 15 9.86 11.32 -11.31
N LYS A 16 10.61 10.69 -12.21
CA LYS A 16 10.08 9.84 -13.29
C LYS A 16 10.18 8.34 -12.99
N GLN A 17 10.57 7.96 -11.78
CA GLN A 17 10.79 6.56 -11.42
C GLN A 17 10.52 6.35 -9.92
N ALA A 18 9.25 6.09 -9.60
CA ALA A 18 8.82 5.68 -8.26
C ALA A 18 9.53 4.38 -7.84
N ALA A 19 9.60 4.13 -6.54
CA ALA A 19 10.18 2.92 -5.96
C ALA A 19 9.35 1.65 -6.27
N SER A 20 9.80 0.46 -5.84
CA SER A 20 9.22 -0.83 -6.26
C SER A 20 7.71 -0.87 -6.06
N CYS A 21 6.96 -1.12 -7.14
CA CYS A 21 5.52 -1.38 -7.08
C CYS A 21 5.03 -2.01 -8.38
N TRP A 22 4.23 -3.06 -8.26
CA TRP A 22 3.68 -3.79 -9.38
C TRP A 22 2.19 -4.05 -9.17
N LEU A 23 1.37 -3.74 -10.17
CA LEU A 23 -0.04 -4.09 -10.18
C LEU A 23 -0.26 -5.28 -11.12
N LEU A 24 -0.77 -6.38 -10.58
CA LEU A 24 -1.20 -7.55 -11.34
C LEU A 24 -2.73 -7.56 -11.48
N GLU A 25 -3.22 -7.69 -12.70
CA GLU A 25 -4.63 -7.83 -13.02
C GLU A 25 -4.89 -9.16 -13.73
N LEU A 26 -5.81 -9.94 -13.16
CA LEU A 26 -6.20 -11.25 -13.67
C LEU A 26 -7.49 -11.17 -14.49
N GLY A 27 -7.72 -12.16 -15.36
CA GLY A 27 -8.90 -12.22 -16.23
C GLY A 27 -10.22 -12.42 -15.49
N ASN A 28 -10.17 -12.90 -14.24
CA ASN A 28 -11.33 -13.04 -13.37
C ASN A 28 -11.70 -11.73 -12.63
N GLY A 29 -10.99 -10.63 -12.90
CA GLY A 29 -11.21 -9.32 -12.28
C GLY A 29 -10.37 -9.04 -11.03
N ASP A 30 -9.71 -10.05 -10.47
CA ASP A 30 -8.84 -9.88 -9.31
C ASP A 30 -7.65 -8.98 -9.62
N LYS A 31 -7.25 -8.20 -8.61
CA LYS A 31 -6.10 -7.31 -8.65
C LYS A 31 -5.27 -7.48 -7.39
N PHE A 32 -3.96 -7.49 -7.57
CA PHE A 32 -2.97 -7.67 -6.51
C PHE A 32 -1.86 -6.64 -6.70
N ILE A 33 -1.46 -6.02 -5.60
CA ILE A 33 -0.33 -5.09 -5.57
C ILE A 33 0.86 -5.84 -4.96
N PHE A 34 2.00 -5.82 -5.62
CA PHE A 34 3.28 -6.32 -5.09
C PHE A 34 4.21 -5.14 -4.86
N ASP A 35 4.58 -4.93 -3.61
CA ASP A 35 5.22 -3.72 -3.07
C ASP A 35 4.41 -2.43 -3.29
N VAL A 36 4.65 -1.46 -2.44
CA VAL A 36 4.09 -0.11 -2.49
C VAL A 36 5.16 0.89 -2.02
N GLY A 37 6.28 0.92 -2.76
CA GLY A 37 7.39 1.81 -2.49
C GLY A 37 7.04 3.29 -2.64
N THR A 38 7.83 4.16 -2.02
CA THR A 38 7.60 5.62 -2.05
C THR A 38 7.40 6.19 -3.46
N GLY A 39 6.33 6.97 -3.63
CA GLY A 39 5.91 7.60 -4.89
C GLY A 39 5.04 6.70 -5.80
N SER A 40 4.83 5.43 -5.45
CA SER A 40 4.00 4.52 -6.24
C SER A 40 2.50 4.81 -6.13
N SER A 41 2.02 5.40 -5.03
CA SER A 41 0.60 5.72 -4.84
C SER A 41 0.09 6.71 -5.89
N GLU A 42 0.92 7.66 -6.33
CA GLU A 42 0.59 8.56 -7.45
C GLU A 42 0.31 7.77 -8.75
N ARG A 43 1.17 6.79 -9.04
CA ARG A 43 1.06 5.94 -10.24
C ARG A 43 -0.16 5.02 -10.17
N ILE A 44 -0.45 4.49 -8.98
CA ILE A 44 -1.68 3.71 -8.74
C ILE A 44 -2.93 4.57 -8.95
N ALA A 45 -2.98 5.75 -8.35
CA ALA A 45 -4.13 6.65 -8.47
C ALA A 45 -4.38 7.09 -9.91
N ALA A 46 -3.32 7.33 -10.70
CA ALA A 46 -3.41 7.70 -12.10
C ALA A 46 -4.09 6.64 -12.98
N MET A 47 -4.15 5.37 -12.56
CA MET A 47 -4.86 4.31 -13.27
C MET A 47 -6.38 4.35 -13.08
N GLN A 48 -6.89 5.19 -12.16
CA GLN A 48 -8.33 5.38 -11.90
C GLN A 48 -9.08 4.08 -11.56
N ILE A 49 -8.38 3.10 -10.99
CA ILE A 49 -8.99 1.85 -10.52
C ILE A 49 -9.68 2.14 -9.19
N PRO A 50 -10.97 1.78 -9.01
CA PRO A 50 -11.64 1.94 -7.72
C PRO A 50 -10.90 1.20 -6.60
N TYR A 51 -10.66 1.87 -5.48
CA TYR A 51 -9.88 1.32 -4.37
C TYR A 51 -10.50 0.04 -3.76
N ASN A 52 -11.79 -0.22 -3.98
CA ASN A 52 -12.45 -1.49 -3.64
C ASN A 52 -11.88 -2.73 -4.35
N TYR A 53 -11.10 -2.53 -5.42
CA TYR A 53 -10.35 -3.58 -6.09
C TYR A 53 -8.86 -3.62 -5.67
N LEU A 54 -8.38 -2.57 -4.98
CA LEU A 54 -6.99 -2.38 -4.55
C LEU A 54 -6.88 -2.61 -3.03
N ASP A 55 -7.23 -3.82 -2.61
CA ASP A 55 -7.36 -4.21 -1.20
C ASP A 55 -6.49 -5.42 -0.82
N LYS A 56 -5.57 -5.82 -1.72
CA LYS A 56 -4.66 -6.96 -1.56
C LYS A 56 -3.24 -6.55 -1.92
N VAL A 57 -2.37 -6.43 -0.91
CA VAL A 57 -0.99 -5.97 -1.03
C VAL A 57 -0.03 -7.04 -0.53
N PHE A 58 1.02 -7.33 -1.28
CA PHE A 58 2.08 -8.28 -0.95
C PHE A 58 3.39 -7.51 -0.89
N LEU A 59 3.99 -7.44 0.29
CA LEU A 59 5.30 -6.82 0.51
C LEU A 59 6.37 -7.90 0.37
N SER A 60 7.36 -7.66 -0.48
CA SER A 60 8.52 -8.54 -0.60
C SER A 60 9.38 -8.48 0.67
N HIS A 61 9.61 -7.27 1.19
CA HIS A 61 10.31 -6.98 2.44
C HIS A 61 10.01 -5.54 2.91
N LEU A 62 10.60 -5.13 4.03
CA LEU A 62 10.23 -3.90 4.74
C LEU A 62 11.25 -2.76 4.56
N HIS A 63 12.01 -2.74 3.46
CA HIS A 63 12.73 -1.52 3.09
C HIS A 63 11.75 -0.47 2.56
N THR A 64 12.04 0.80 2.84
CA THR A 64 11.15 1.93 2.55
C THR A 64 10.74 2.05 1.08
N ASP A 65 11.59 1.62 0.16
CA ASP A 65 11.32 1.59 -1.28
C ASP A 65 10.42 0.42 -1.73
N HIS A 66 9.93 -0.38 -0.79
CA HIS A 66 8.99 -1.49 -1.04
C HIS A 66 7.68 -1.37 -0.23
N PHE A 67 7.64 -0.57 0.85
CA PHE A 67 6.41 -0.39 1.66
C PHE A 67 6.06 1.08 1.96
N GLY A 68 6.91 2.03 1.58
CA GLY A 68 6.88 3.40 2.08
C GLY A 68 5.65 4.23 1.73
N ASP A 69 4.82 3.81 0.77
CA ASP A 69 3.57 4.46 0.39
C ASP A 69 2.32 3.70 0.89
N LEU A 70 2.51 2.72 1.78
CA LEU A 70 1.40 1.90 2.30
C LEU A 70 0.38 2.73 3.08
N ASP A 71 0.83 3.77 3.77
CA ASP A 71 -0.01 4.75 4.46
C ASP A 71 -0.96 5.48 3.50
N ALA A 72 -0.45 5.94 2.36
CA ALA A 72 -1.24 6.61 1.34
C ALA A 72 -2.28 5.66 0.72
N LEU A 73 -1.93 4.40 0.48
CA LEU A 73 -2.89 3.39 0.03
C LEU A 73 -3.93 3.06 1.11
N PHE A 74 -3.54 3.10 2.38
CA PHE A 74 -4.41 2.84 3.52
C PHE A 74 -5.42 3.97 3.74
N VAL A 75 -4.96 5.17 4.10
CA VAL A 75 -5.81 6.33 4.38
C VAL A 75 -6.50 6.81 3.11
N GLY A 76 -5.75 6.96 2.02
CA GLY A 76 -6.27 7.44 0.73
C GLY A 76 -7.36 6.52 0.19
N GLY A 77 -7.22 5.21 0.38
CA GLY A 77 -8.28 4.27 0.01
C GLY A 77 -9.55 4.39 0.85
N ALA A 78 -9.44 4.63 2.15
CA ALA A 78 -10.60 4.89 3.00
C ALA A 78 -11.33 6.18 2.57
N LEU A 79 -10.57 7.25 2.29
CA LEU A 79 -11.10 8.52 1.77
C LEU A 79 -11.73 8.38 0.37
N ALA A 80 -11.18 7.50 -0.46
CA ALA A 80 -11.72 7.16 -1.77
C ALA A 80 -12.92 6.18 -1.70
N GLY A 81 -13.45 5.91 -0.51
CA GLY A 81 -14.65 5.11 -0.30
C GLY A 81 -14.45 3.59 -0.34
N ARG A 82 -13.22 3.10 -0.13
CA ARG A 82 -12.97 1.65 0.01
C ARG A 82 -13.76 1.09 1.20
N GLN A 83 -14.60 0.09 0.95
CA GLN A 83 -15.47 -0.58 1.93
C GLN A 83 -14.91 -1.94 2.39
N LYS A 84 -13.74 -2.31 1.90
CA LYS A 84 -13.03 -3.55 2.23
C LYS A 84 -11.76 -3.24 3.04
N PRO A 85 -11.39 -4.11 3.99
CA PRO A 85 -10.12 -3.95 4.70
C PRO A 85 -8.94 -4.04 3.73
N LEU A 86 -7.91 -3.23 3.97
CA LEU A 86 -6.65 -3.35 3.23
C LEU A 86 -5.87 -4.56 3.78
N ARG A 87 -5.84 -5.64 3.02
CA ARG A 87 -5.16 -6.87 3.43
C ARG A 87 -3.72 -6.85 2.95
N VAL A 88 -2.80 -7.03 3.88
CA VAL A 88 -1.36 -6.96 3.63
C VAL A 88 -0.72 -8.30 4.01
N TRP A 89 -0.01 -8.90 3.06
CA TRP A 89 0.86 -10.05 3.27
C TRP A 89 2.31 -9.57 3.18
N GLY A 90 3.17 -10.07 4.04
CA GLY A 90 4.59 -9.75 4.02
C GLY A 90 5.38 -10.69 4.92
N PRO A 91 6.72 -10.60 4.91
CA PRO A 91 7.57 -11.53 5.65
C PRO A 91 7.50 -11.32 7.17
N SER A 92 7.78 -12.39 7.91
CA SER A 92 8.25 -12.31 9.29
C SER A 92 9.73 -11.91 9.33
N GLY A 93 10.18 -11.39 10.46
CA GLY A 93 11.60 -11.19 10.74
C GLY A 93 12.21 -12.34 11.54
N ASP A 94 13.51 -12.27 11.79
CA ASP A 94 14.21 -13.07 12.80
C ASP A 94 13.74 -12.76 14.23
N THR A 95 13.19 -11.56 14.44
CA THR A 95 12.45 -11.19 15.65
C THR A 95 11.06 -10.65 15.30
N PRO A 96 10.09 -10.64 16.24
CA PRO A 96 8.77 -10.05 16.01
C PRO A 96 8.83 -8.59 15.53
N GLU A 97 9.76 -7.79 16.06
CA GLU A 97 9.95 -6.37 15.76
C GLU A 97 10.40 -6.12 14.30
N ARG A 98 10.98 -7.13 13.67
CA ARG A 98 11.45 -7.08 12.28
C ARG A 98 10.44 -7.68 11.29
N GLY A 99 9.22 -8.00 11.74
CA GLY A 99 8.16 -8.59 10.92
C GLY A 99 7.09 -7.60 10.46
N THR A 100 6.39 -7.97 9.39
CA THR A 100 5.31 -7.15 8.78
C THR A 100 4.23 -6.78 9.78
N LYS A 101 3.82 -7.71 10.65
CA LYS A 101 2.80 -7.43 11.68
C LYS A 101 3.20 -6.26 12.59
N TYR A 102 4.43 -6.27 13.10
CA TYR A 102 4.93 -5.20 13.96
C TYR A 102 5.00 -3.86 13.20
N ALA A 103 5.47 -3.87 11.96
CA ALA A 103 5.51 -2.68 11.12
C ALA A 103 4.11 -2.07 10.90
N LEU A 104 3.09 -2.89 10.60
CA LEU A 104 1.71 -2.39 10.38
C LEU A 104 1.07 -1.86 11.66
N GLU A 105 1.28 -2.53 12.80
CA GLU A 105 0.79 -2.04 14.10
C GLU A 105 1.39 -0.67 14.43
N HIS A 106 2.69 -0.48 14.17
CA HIS A 106 3.36 0.80 14.46
C HIS A 106 3.08 1.87 13.40
N LEU A 107 2.86 1.49 12.15
CA LEU A 107 2.37 2.42 11.12
C LEU A 107 0.99 2.97 11.52
N ARG A 108 0.08 2.12 11.98
CA ARG A 108 -1.23 2.57 12.47
C ARG A 108 -1.11 3.53 13.66
N LYS A 109 -0.17 3.29 14.59
CA LYS A 109 0.12 4.22 15.70
C LYS A 109 0.73 5.54 15.20
N ALA A 110 1.61 5.50 14.20
CA ALA A 110 2.17 6.71 13.59
C ALA A 110 1.07 7.56 12.91
N LEU A 111 0.02 6.90 12.40
CA LEU A 111 -1.14 7.53 11.78
C LEU A 111 -2.22 7.99 12.78
N THR A 112 -2.02 7.90 14.10
CA THR A 112 -3.06 8.23 15.09
C THR A 112 -3.68 9.61 14.90
N TRP A 113 -2.88 10.66 14.67
CA TRP A 113 -3.41 12.01 14.42
C TRP A 113 -4.36 12.05 13.21
N ASP A 114 -3.97 11.38 12.12
CA ASP A 114 -4.72 11.39 10.87
C ASP A 114 -6.00 10.53 10.97
N LEU A 115 -5.93 9.40 11.67
CA LEU A 115 -7.08 8.54 11.93
C LEU A 115 -8.11 9.21 12.85
N ASP A 116 -7.65 9.78 13.96
CA ASP A 116 -8.53 10.44 14.94
C ASP A 116 -9.16 11.70 14.34
N GLY A 117 -8.38 12.49 13.59
CA GLY A 117 -8.87 13.68 12.88
C GLY A 117 -9.90 13.39 11.78
N ARG A 118 -10.02 12.14 11.33
CA ARG A 118 -10.98 11.70 10.30
C ARG A 118 -12.07 10.79 10.85
N ALA A 119 -12.13 10.59 12.16
CA ALA A 119 -13.15 9.76 12.79
C ALA A 119 -14.56 10.24 12.38
N GLY A 120 -15.40 9.32 11.89
CA GLY A 120 -16.75 9.63 11.39
C GLY A 120 -16.82 10.07 9.92
N ILE A 121 -15.68 10.36 9.27
CA ILE A 121 -15.58 10.67 7.83
C ILE A 121 -15.01 9.48 7.06
N THR A 122 -14.09 8.73 7.68
CA THR A 122 -13.43 7.57 7.07
C THR A 122 -13.62 6.29 7.88
N ASP A 123 -13.62 5.15 7.18
CA ASP A 123 -13.63 3.82 7.78
C ASP A 123 -12.23 3.16 7.62
N PRO A 124 -11.37 3.19 8.66
CA PRO A 124 -9.97 2.80 8.56
C PRO A 124 -9.72 1.30 8.82
N ARG A 125 -10.57 0.41 8.31
CA ARG A 125 -10.38 -1.04 8.49
C ARG A 125 -9.11 -1.53 7.78
N VAL A 126 -8.23 -2.20 8.54
CA VAL A 126 -7.08 -2.99 8.08
C VAL A 126 -7.31 -4.43 8.50
#